data_AF-A0A7V2Z2R7-F1
#
_entry.id   AF-A0A7V2Z2R7-F1
#
_cell.length_a   1.000
_cell.length_b   1.000
_cell.length_c   1.000
_cell.angle_alpha   90.00
_cell.angle_beta   90.00
_cell.angle_gamma   90.00
#
_symmetry.space_group_name_H-M   'P 1'
#
loop_
_entity.id
_entity.type
_entity.pdbx_description
1 polymer ?
#
loop_
_entity_poly.entity_id
_entity_poly.type
_entity_poly.pdbx_seq_one_letter_code
_entity_poly.pdbx_strand_id
1 'polypeptide(L)' 'MKSFEIVRAALQMKRPERLPVNFGQLGVTDFAHLPMARAASFVPAFEGQDEWGCVWHKTATPNMG' A
#
# COMPACT_ATOMS: atom_id res chain seq x y z
N MET A 1 -2.49 23.96 -1.13
CA MET A 1 -2.03 23.08 -0.04
C MET A 1 -1.19 21.95 -0.66
N LYS A 2 -0.01 21.62 -0.11
CA LYS A 2 0.84 20.52 -0.61
C LYS A 2 0.18 19.17 -0.32
N SER A 3 0.50 18.12 -1.08
CA SER A 3 -0.02 16.76 -0.86
C SER A 3 0.13 16.27 0.60
N PHE A 4 1.29 16.52 1.22
CA PHE A 4 1.52 16.25 2.64
C PHE A 4 0.48 16.90 3.56
N GLU A 5 0.11 18.14 3.28
CA GLU A 5 -0.82 18.90 4.11
C GLU A 5 -2.27 18.39 3.94
N ILE A 6 -2.65 17.97 2.72
CA ILE A 6 -3.94 17.30 2.44
C ILE A 6 -4.06 16.00 3.25
N VAL A 7 -3.04 15.13 3.16
CA VAL A 7 -3.01 13.85 3.88
C VAL A 7 -3.04 14.09 5.40
N ARG A 8 -2.22 15.01 5.90
CA ARG A 8 -2.19 15.36 7.33
C ARG A 8 -3.55 15.85 7.83
N ALA A 9 -4.23 16.71 7.06
CA ALA A 9 -5.56 17.21 7.41
C ALA A 9 -6.62 16.10 7.38
N ALA A 10 -6.55 15.17 6.42
CA ALA A 10 -7.42 14.01 6.35
C ALA A 10 -7.27 13.11 7.58
N LEU A 11 -6.02 12.77 7.98
CA LEU A 11 -5.73 11.97 9.18
C LEU A 11 -6.23 12.63 10.47
N GLN A 12 -6.18 13.96 10.53
CA GLN A 12 -6.68 14.74 11.67
C GLN A 12 -8.18 15.04 11.60
N MET A 13 -8.90 14.50 10.62
CA MET A 13 -10.34 14.74 10.40
C MET A 13 -10.70 16.22 10.23
N LYS A 14 -9.78 17.03 9.68
CA LYS A 14 -9.92 18.51 9.54
C LYS A 14 -10.59 18.97 8.24
N ARG A 15 -11.35 18.10 7.56
CA ARG A 15 -12.06 18.43 6.31
C ARG A 15 -11.15 19.13 5.27
N PRO A 16 -10.14 18.44 4.73
CA PRO A 16 -9.28 19.01 3.70
C PRO A 16 -10.07 19.45 2.46
N GLU A 17 -9.49 20.36 1.66
CA GLU A 17 -10.06 20.86 0.39
C GLU A 17 -10.51 19.74 -0.56
N ARG A 18 -9.80 18.60 -0.52
CA ARG A 18 -10.19 17.36 -1.21
C ARG A 18 -9.70 16.14 -0.45
N LEU A 19 -10.24 14.98 -0.80
CA LEU A 19 -9.72 13.70 -0.33
C LEU A 19 -8.31 13.44 -0.89
N PRO A 20 -7.41 12.80 -0.11
CA PRO A 20 -6.16 12.28 -0.64
C PRO A 20 -6.40 11.28 -1.78
N VAL A 21 -5.56 11.33 -2.81
CA VAL A 21 -5.66 10.43 -3.97
C VAL A 21 -4.43 9.52 -4.06
N ASN A 22 -4.65 8.29 -4.52
CA ASN A 22 -3.60 7.30 -4.79
C ASN A 22 -3.84 6.66 -6.16
N PHE A 23 -3.51 7.41 -7.22
CA PHE A 23 -3.56 6.95 -8.61
C PHE A 23 -2.16 6.92 -9.21
N GLY A 24 -1.23 6.20 -8.54
CA GLY A 24 0.16 6.11 -8.97
C GLY A 24 0.34 5.66 -10.43
N GLN A 25 -0.55 4.80 -10.93
CA GLN A 25 -0.56 4.38 -12.33
C GLN A 25 -0.84 5.51 -13.34
N LEU A 26 -1.47 6.60 -12.89
CA LEU A 26 -1.76 7.79 -13.69
C LEU A 26 -0.78 8.94 -13.39
N GLY A 27 0.28 8.68 -12.61
CA GLY A 27 1.25 9.70 -12.20
C GLY A 27 0.73 10.70 -11.15
N VAL A 28 -0.41 10.40 -10.50
CA VAL A 28 -1.04 11.31 -9.53
C VAL A 28 -1.17 10.60 -8.18
N THR A 29 -0.41 11.03 -7.18
CA THR A 29 -0.51 10.50 -5.81
C THR A 29 -0.17 11.58 -4.79
N ASP A 30 -0.91 11.59 -3.67
CA ASP A 30 -0.57 12.42 -2.51
C ASP A 30 0.35 11.71 -1.51
N PHE A 31 0.57 10.41 -1.72
CA PHE A 31 1.30 9.56 -0.79
C PHE A 31 2.76 9.42 -1.22
N ALA A 32 3.65 9.55 -0.23
CA ALA A 32 5.02 9.09 -0.39
C ALA A 32 5.05 7.59 -0.11
N HIS A 33 5.37 6.79 -1.13
CA HIS A 33 5.49 5.35 -0.97
C HIS A 33 6.83 5.02 -0.32
N LEU A 34 6.79 4.19 0.74
CA LEU A 34 7.97 3.58 1.34
C LEU A 34 8.01 2.13 0.88
N PRO A 35 8.90 1.75 -0.06
CA PRO A 35 9.04 0.36 -0.45
C PRO A 35 9.55 -0.42 0.76
N MET A 36 8.71 -1.32 1.28
CA MET A 36 9.08 -2.21 2.36
C MET A 36 9.38 -3.58 1.76
N ALA A 37 10.67 -3.94 1.77
CA ALA A 37 11.06 -5.30 1.43
C ALA A 37 10.75 -6.22 2.61
N ARG A 38 10.47 -7.49 2.32
CA ARG A 38 10.47 -8.56 3.33
C ARG A 38 11.76 -8.52 4.14
N ALA A 39 11.67 -8.83 5.42
CA ALA A 39 12.86 -8.95 6.26
C ALA A 39 13.84 -9.96 5.65
N ALA A 40 15.14 -9.65 5.65
CA ALA A 40 16.16 -10.53 5.07
C ALA A 40 16.22 -11.91 5.75
N SER A 41 15.80 -11.98 7.02
CA SER A 41 15.70 -13.21 7.81
C SER A 41 14.41 -13.99 7.59
N PHE A 42 13.47 -13.47 6.79
CA PHE A 42 12.20 -14.14 6.57
C PHE A 42 12.38 -15.42 5.75
N VAL A 43 11.95 -16.54 6.33
CA VAL A 43 11.86 -17.83 5.67
C VAL A 43 10.42 -18.31 5.78
N PRO A 44 9.70 -18.52 4.67
CA PRO A 44 8.33 -19.02 4.71
C PRO A 44 8.31 -20.46 5.23
N ALA A 45 7.37 -20.77 6.13
CA ALA A 45 7.16 -22.13 6.64
C ALA A 45 6.44 -23.03 5.63
N PHE A 46 5.67 -22.42 4.71
CA PHE A 46 4.95 -23.10 3.63
C PHE A 46 4.90 -22.20 2.38
N GLU A 47 4.67 -22.84 1.23
CA GLU A 47 4.53 -22.13 -0.04
C GLU A 47 3.42 -21.06 0.04
N GLY A 48 3.72 -19.85 -0.43
CA GLY A 48 2.78 -18.73 -0.43
C GLY A 48 2.70 -17.96 0.89
N GLN A 49 3.44 -18.31 1.94
CA GLN A 49 3.48 -17.52 3.17
C GLN A 49 4.29 -16.23 3.00
N ASP A 50 3.76 -15.11 3.48
CA ASP A 50 4.50 -13.85 3.62
C ASP A 50 5.01 -13.59 5.04
N GLU A 51 5.77 -12.51 5.23
CA GLU A 51 6.39 -12.15 6.51
C GLU A 51 5.40 -11.75 7.61
N TRP A 52 4.11 -11.60 7.29
CA TRP A 52 3.03 -11.28 8.22
C TRP A 52 2.20 -12.52 8.59
N GLY A 53 2.54 -13.68 8.01
CA GLY A 53 1.83 -14.93 8.23
C GLY A 53 0.59 -15.12 7.36
N CYS A 54 0.37 -14.26 6.36
CA CYS A 54 -0.67 -14.48 5.37
C CYS A 54 -0.22 -15.53 4.34
N VAL A 55 -1.16 -16.36 3.88
CA VAL A 55 -0.91 -17.40 2.88
C VAL A 55 -1.65 -17.06 1.60
N TRP A 56 -0.89 -16.87 0.54
CA TRP A 56 -1.38 -16.51 -0.78
C TRP A 56 -1.45 -17.75 -1.65
N HIS A 57 -2.66 -18.17 -2.00
CA HIS A 57 -2.89 -19.25 -2.95
C HIS A 57 -3.03 -18.69 -4.35
N LYS A 58 -2.18 -19.18 -5.26
CA LYS A 58 -2.27 -18.79 -6.66
C LYS A 58 -3.47 -19.43 -7.34
N THR A 59 -4.37 -18.59 -7.85
CA THR A 59 -5.52 -19.02 -8.63
C THR A 59 -5.14 -19.18 -10.10
N ALA A 60 -5.91 -19.98 -10.84
CA ALA A 60 -5.74 -20.13 -12.29
C ALA A 60 -6.27 -18.91 -13.08
N THR A 61 -6.90 -17.94 -12.40
CA THR A 61 -7.56 -16.80 -13.03
C THR A 61 -6.52 -15.74 -13.40
N PRO A 62 -6.47 -15.29 -14.67
CA PRO A 62 -5.56 -14.23 -15.06
C PRO A 62 -5.75 -12.96 -14.22
N ASN A 63 -4.65 -12.39 -13.73
CA ASN A 63 -4.62 -11.16 -12.93
C ASN A 63 -5.34 -11.22 -11.57
N MET A 64 -5.67 -12.41 -11.08
CA MET A 64 -5.97 -12.61 -9.66
C MET A 64 -4.85 -13.44 -9.04
N GLY A 65 -4.55 -13.13 -7.78
CA GLY A 65 -3.48 -13.74 -6.99
C GLY A 65 -3.39 -15.23 -7.20
#